data_AF-A0A522F3N0-F1
#
_entry.id   AF-A0A522F3N0-F1
#
_cell.length_a   1.000
_cell.length_b   1.000
_cell.length_c   1.000
_cell.angle_alpha   90.00
_cell.angle_beta   90.00
_cell.angle_gamma   90.00
#
_symmetry.space_group_name_H-M   'P 1'
#
loop_
_entity.id
_entity.type
_entity.pdbx_description
1 polymer ?
#
loop_
_entity_poly.entity_id
_entity_poly.type
_entity_poly.pdbx_seq_one_letter_code
_entity_poly.pdbx_strand_id
1 'polypeptide(L)'
;MSLGIPAVVSPVGVNNEIIKNGTNGFFADSSLEWNNVLSKLIEDASLRENIGKEGRKTIENFYSVNAQQEKYLKIFSELIN
;
A
#
# COMPACT_ATOMS: atom_id res chain seq x y z
N MET A 1 2.84 2.32 3.60
CA MET A 1 3.43 1.78 2.34
C MET A 1 4.94 2.01 2.35
N SER A 2 5.67 2.15 1.24
CA SER A 2 7.12 1.88 1.16
C SER A 2 7.98 2.54 2.25
N LEU A 3 7.69 3.75 2.72
CA LEU A 3 8.47 4.41 3.79
C LEU A 3 7.97 4.10 5.21
N GLY A 4 7.06 3.14 5.39
CA GLY A 4 6.40 2.89 6.68
C GLY A 4 5.38 3.98 7.05
N ILE A 5 4.96 4.81 6.10
CA ILE A 5 3.98 5.90 6.33
C ILE A 5 2.61 5.44 5.79
N PRO A 6 1.50 5.66 6.54
CA PRO A 6 0.15 5.40 6.04
C PRO A 6 -0.13 6.11 4.73
N ALA A 7 -0.75 5.40 3.79
CA ALA A 7 -1.22 6.00 2.55
C ALA A 7 -2.73 6.22 2.63
N VAL A 8 -3.17 7.39 2.18
CA VAL A 8 -4.58 7.70 1.93
C VAL A 8 -4.69 8.00 0.45
N VAL A 9 -5.55 7.30 -0.26
CA VAL A 9 -5.62 7.35 -1.73
C VAL A 9 -7.06 7.29 -2.21
N SER A 10 -7.32 7.83 -3.40
CA SER A 10 -8.60 7.60 -4.07
C SER A 10 -8.71 6.14 -4.56
N PRO A 11 -9.92 5.54 -4.54
CA PRO A 11 -10.16 4.16 -4.96
C PRO A 11 -10.16 4.03 -6.49
N VAL A 12 -9.03 4.34 -7.13
CA VAL A 12 -8.86 4.36 -8.59
C VAL A 12 -7.68 3.50 -9.03
N GLY A 13 -7.85 2.78 -10.14
CA GLY A 13 -6.80 1.96 -10.75
C GLY A 13 -6.19 0.95 -9.77
N VAL A 14 -4.86 0.82 -9.80
CA VAL A 14 -4.09 -0.16 -9.01
C VAL A 14 -4.25 0.04 -7.49
N ASN A 15 -4.70 1.21 -7.03
CA ASN A 15 -4.97 1.42 -5.61
C ASN A 15 -6.04 0.46 -5.08
N ASN A 16 -7.02 0.09 -5.91
CA ASN A 16 -8.05 -0.89 -5.55
C ASN A 16 -7.50 -2.31 -5.35
N GLU A 17 -6.33 -2.61 -5.93
CA GLU A 17 -5.66 -3.90 -5.78
C GLU A 17 -4.69 -3.89 -4.59
N ILE A 18 -3.95 -2.79 -4.40
CA ILE A 18 -2.91 -2.68 -3.38
C ILE A 18 -3.49 -2.45 -1.99
N ILE A 19 -4.51 -1.58 -1.88
CA ILE A 19 -5.01 -1.10 -0.59
C ILE A 19 -6.12 -2.02 -0.07
N LYS A 20 -5.92 -2.46 1.17
CA LYS A 20 -6.94 -3.02 2.06
C LYS A 20 -7.32 -1.93 3.05
N ASN A 21 -8.46 -1.29 2.81
CA ASN A 21 -8.91 -0.11 3.56
C ASN A 21 -8.86 -0.34 5.08
N GLY A 22 -8.21 0.56 5.80
CA GLY A 22 -8.03 0.48 7.25
C GLY A 22 -7.04 -0.59 7.74
N THR A 23 -6.35 -1.29 6.84
CA THR A 23 -5.32 -2.29 7.19
C THR A 23 -3.93 -1.83 6.78
N ASN A 24 -3.70 -1.57 5.50
CA ASN A 24 -2.38 -1.22 4.96
C ASN A 24 -2.34 0.18 4.29
N GLY A 25 -3.47 0.87 4.35
CA GLY A 25 -3.75 2.23 3.88
C GLY A 25 -5.24 2.50 3.96
N PHE A 26 -5.68 3.65 3.46
CA PHE A 26 -7.09 4.05 3.47
C PHE A 26 -7.55 4.53 2.10
N PHE A 27 -8.83 4.30 1.80
CA PHE A 27 -9.50 4.95 0.69
C PHE A 27 -10.18 6.25 1.13
N ALA A 28 -10.20 7.22 0.22
CA ALA A 28 -11.02 8.42 0.31
C ALA A 28 -11.43 8.90 -1.09
N ASP A 29 -12.73 8.92 -1.37
CA ASP A 29 -13.34 9.28 -2.65
C ASP A 29 -14.03 10.65 -2.61
N SER A 30 -14.37 11.14 -1.42
CA SER A 30 -14.96 12.47 -1.22
C SER A 30 -14.14 13.36 -0.29
N SER A 31 -14.29 14.68 -0.40
CA SER A 31 -13.62 15.63 0.49
C SER A 31 -13.95 15.39 1.97
N LEU A 32 -15.14 14.89 2.27
CA LEU A 32 -15.53 14.51 3.62
C LEU A 32 -14.71 13.31 4.12
N GLU A 33 -14.56 12.28 3.29
CA GLU A 33 -13.76 11.09 3.63
C GLU A 33 -12.29 11.43 3.80
N TRP A 34 -11.74 12.28 2.93
CA TRP A 34 -10.37 12.78 3.09
C TRP A 34 -10.17 13.47 4.43
N ASN A 35 -11.06 14.40 4.80
CA ASN A 35 -10.99 15.06 6.10
C ASN A 35 -11.09 14.05 7.25
N ASN A 36 -12.05 13.13 7.20
CA ASN A 36 -12.25 12.15 8.26
C ASN A 36 -11.04 11.23 8.46
N VAL A 37 -10.48 10.70 7.38
CA VAL A 37 -9.33 9.79 7.45
C VAL A 37 -8.07 10.52 7.90
N LEU A 38 -7.82 11.71 7.36
CA LEU A 38 -6.65 12.51 7.75
C LEU A 38 -6.74 12.94 9.21
N SER A 39 -7.89 13.44 9.68
CA SER A 39 -8.08 13.79 11.10
C SER A 39 -7.85 12.58 12.00
N LYS A 40 -8.43 11.42 11.66
CA LYS A 40 -8.22 10.17 12.41
C LYS A 40 -6.73 9.80 12.49
N LEU A 41 -6.01 9.92 11.38
CA LEU A 41 -4.56 9.65 11.35
C LEU A 41 -3.75 10.69 12.13
N ILE A 42 -4.13 11.96 12.14
CA ILE A 42 -3.45 13.01 12.90
C ILE A 42 -3.61 12.78 14.41
N GLU A 43 -4.82 12.42 14.84
CA GLU A 43 -5.19 12.25 16.25
C GLU A 43 -4.67 10.94 16.85
N ASP A 44 -4.50 9.88 16.05
CA ASP A 44 -4.11 8.55 16.54
C ASP A 44 -2.71 8.14 16.03
N ALA A 45 -1.69 8.33 16.87
CA ALA A 45 -0.31 7.95 16.54
C ALA A 45 -0.11 6.44 16.42
N SER A 46 -0.79 5.63 17.24
CA SER A 46 -0.70 4.18 17.22
C SER A 46 -1.29 3.61 15.93
N LEU A 47 -2.40 4.21 15.46
CA LEU A 47 -2.97 3.89 14.15
C LEU A 47 -1.97 4.18 13.03
N ARG A 48 -1.29 5.34 13.06
CA ARG A 48 -0.28 5.66 12.04
C ARG A 48 0.82 4.61 12.00
N GLU A 49 1.34 4.21 13.16
CA GLU A 49 2.39 3.20 13.24
C GLU A 49 1.91 1.86 12.67
N ASN A 50 0.72 1.39 13.08
CA ASN A 50 0.19 0.12 12.65
C ASN A 50 -0.07 0.08 11.13
N ILE A 51 -0.78 1.07 10.59
CA ILE A 51 -1.10 1.15 9.16
C ILE A 51 0.18 1.34 8.34
N GLY A 52 1.13 2.13 8.85
CA GLY A 52 2.44 2.31 8.26
C GLY A 52 3.19 0.99 8.09
N LYS A 53 3.26 0.20 9.17
CA LYS A 53 3.90 -1.12 9.23
C LYS A 53 3.24 -2.12 8.28
N GLU A 54 1.93 -2.26 8.31
CA GLU A 54 1.20 -3.17 7.41
C GLU A 54 1.31 -2.74 5.94
N GLY A 55 1.32 -1.43 5.69
CA GLY A 55 1.63 -0.87 4.39
C GLY A 55 3.03 -1.21 3.91
N ARG A 56 4.05 -1.17 4.78
CA ARG A 56 5.43 -1.54 4.42
C ARG A 56 5.53 -3.04 4.11
N LYS A 57 4.94 -3.90 4.95
CA LYS A 57 4.87 -5.35 4.71
C LYS A 57 4.23 -5.70 3.37
N THR A 58 3.16 -4.98 3.00
CA THR A 58 2.50 -5.16 1.69
C THR A 58 3.49 -4.94 0.55
N ILE A 59 4.28 -3.87 0.62
CA ILE A 59 5.30 -3.59 -0.42
C ILE A 59 6.38 -4.66 -0.41
N GLU A 60 6.93 -5.01 0.75
CA GLU A 60 8.01 -5.99 0.85
C GLU A 60 7.61 -7.34 0.27
N ASN A 61 6.39 -7.80 0.56
CA ASN A 61 5.91 -9.12 0.16
C ASN A 61 5.45 -9.21 -1.31
N PHE A 62 4.96 -8.11 -1.89
CA PHE A 62 4.28 -8.18 -3.19
C PHE A 62 4.81 -7.21 -4.25
N TYR A 63 5.43 -6.09 -3.89
CA TYR A 63 5.77 -5.02 -4.84
C TYR A 63 7.25 -4.61 -4.81
N SER A 64 8.05 -5.20 -3.94
CA SER A 64 9.48 -4.96 -3.87
C SER A 64 10.24 -5.63 -5.03
N VAL A 65 11.45 -5.16 -5.32
CA VAL A 65 12.35 -5.81 -6.29
C VAL A 65 12.53 -7.29 -5.93
N ASN A 66 12.73 -7.59 -4.65
CA ASN A 66 12.88 -8.96 -4.16
C ASN A 66 11.61 -9.79 -4.43
N ALA A 67 10.41 -9.24 -4.16
CA ALA A 67 9.14 -9.93 -4.41
C ALA A 67 8.88 -10.19 -5.90
N GLN A 68 9.35 -9.29 -6.78
CA GLN A 68 9.16 -9.42 -8.22
C GLN A 68 10.28 -10.22 -8.92
N GLN A 69 11.42 -10.44 -8.25
CA GLN A 69 12.62 -11.03 -8.84
C GLN A 69 12.33 -12.35 -9.56
N GLU A 70 11.72 -13.32 -8.86
CA GLU A 70 11.47 -14.65 -9.42
C GLU A 70 10.60 -14.59 -10.68
N LYS A 71 9.54 -13.77 -10.64
CA LYS A 71 8.61 -13.59 -11.76
C LYS A 71 9.34 -13.08 -13.01
N TYR A 72 10.19 -12.08 -12.86
CA TYR A 72 10.96 -11.52 -13.98
C TYR A 72 12.02 -12.51 -14.50
N LEU A 73 12.78 -13.14 -13.61
CA LEU A 73 13.81 -14.12 -14.01
C LEU A 73 13.21 -15.31 -14.75
N LYS A 74 12.02 -15.77 -14.32
CA LYS A 74 11.29 -16.83 -15.01
C LYS A 74 10.97 -16.44 -16.45
N ILE A 75 10.38 -15.26 -16.66
CA ILE A 75 10.03 -14.75 -17.99
C ILE A 75 11.27 -14.64 -18.89
N PHE A 76 12.38 -14.09 -18.38
CA PHE A 76 13.61 -14.00 -19.18
C PHE A 76 14.18 -15.38 -19.53
N SER A 77 14.14 -16.34 -18.59
CA SER A 77 14.59 -17.72 -18.83
C SER A 77 13.74 -18.44 -19.88
N GLU A 78 12.45 -18.16 -19.94
CA GLU A 78 11.53 -18.72 -20.94
C GLU A 78 11.69 -18.10 -22.34
N LEU A 79 12.19 -16.88 -22.45
CA LEU A 79 12.36 -16.17 -23.73
C LEU A 79 13.76 -16.35 -24.36
N ILE A 80 14.77 -16.65 -23.54
CA ILE A 80 16.16 -16.79 -23.98
C ILE A 80 16.49 -18.24 -24.39
N ASN A 81 15.73 -19.22 -23.89
CA ASN A 81 15.82 -20.62 -24.31
C ASN A 81 14.83 -20.95 -25.43
#